data_AF-A0A1M5LEI1-F1
#
_entry.id   AF-A0A1M5LEI1-F1
#
_cell.length_a   1.000
_cell.length_b   1.000
_cell.length_c   1.000
_cell.angle_alpha   90.00
_cell.angle_beta   90.00
_cell.angle_gamma   90.00
#
_symmetry.space_group_name_H-M   'P 1'
#
loop_
_entity.id
_entity.type
_entity.pdbx_description
1 polymer ?
#
loop_
_entity_poly.entity_id
_entity_poly.type
_entity_poly.pdbx_seq_one_letter_code
_entity_poly.pdbx_strand_id
1 'polypeptide(L)' 'MKNLKKLSKGQLKSIKGAGGIKLPEPEFCMYACGDIVICAACSDDFKCPDNTI' A
#
# COMPACT_ATOMS: atom_id res chain seq x y z
N MET A 1 -22.98 7.67 -7.80
CA MET A 1 -21.57 8.09 -7.63
C MET A 1 -21.46 8.86 -6.32
N LYS A 2 -20.71 8.36 -5.32
CA LYS A 2 -20.53 9.07 -4.04
C LYS A 2 -19.41 10.10 -4.22
N ASN A 3 -19.74 11.39 -4.13
CA ASN A 3 -18.75 12.47 -4.11
C ASN A 3 -17.89 12.34 -2.85
N LEU A 4 -16.64 11.91 -3.01
CA LEU A 4 -15.70 11.81 -1.89
C LEU A 4 -15.23 13.22 -1.52
N LYS A 5 -15.60 13.66 -0.32
CA LYS A 5 -15.23 14.98 0.20
C LYS A 5 -13.73 14.99 0.48
N LYS A 6 -12.99 15.92 -0.14
CA LYS A 6 -11.55 16.10 0.10
C LYS A 6 -11.35 16.59 1.54
N LEU A 7 -10.74 15.75 2.38
CA LEU A 7 -10.49 16.07 3.79
C LEU A 7 -9.23 16.93 3.94
N SER A 8 -9.26 17.87 4.89
CA SER A 8 -8.09 18.69 5.22
C SER A 8 -7.07 17.89 6.05
N LYS A 9 -5.81 18.36 6.12
CA LYS A 9 -4.73 17.71 6.87
C LYS A 9 -5.08 17.48 8.35
N GLY A 10 -5.82 18.41 8.96
CA GLY A 10 -6.30 18.26 10.34
C GLY A 10 -7.36 17.17 10.46
N GLN A 11 -8.27 17.09 9.50
CA GLN A 11 -9.32 16.06 9.47
C GLN A 11 -8.72 14.66 9.26
N LEU A 12 -7.72 14.52 8.40
CA LEU A 12 -6.98 13.25 8.20
C LEU A 12 -6.39 12.71 9.51
N LYS A 13 -5.80 13.57 10.34
CA LYS A 13 -5.24 13.19 11.66
C LYS A 13 -6.30 12.75 12.66
N SER A 14 -7.53 13.25 12.53
CA SER A 14 -8.65 12.93 13.41
C SER A 14 -9.47 11.71 12.97
N ILE A 15 -9.14 11.07 11.85
CA ILE A 15 -9.84 9.86 11.40
C ILE A 15 -9.53 8.74 12.40
N LYS A 16 -10.53 8.39 13.22
CA LYS A 16 -10.49 7.22 14.09
C LYS A 16 -10.28 5.97 13.24
N GLY A 17 -9.11 5.37 13.38
CA GLY A 17 -8.59 4.29 12.54
C GLY A 17 -7.10 4.46 12.23
N ALA A 18 -6.60 5.69 12.18
CA ALA A 18 -5.19 5.99 11.89
C ALA A 18 -4.23 5.81 13.08
N GLY A 19 -4.73 5.51 14.28
CA GLY A 19 -3.93 5.45 15.51
C GLY A 19 -4.27 4.30 16.47
N GLY A 20 -5.02 3.29 16.03
CA GLY A 20 -5.51 2.21 16.90
C GLY A 20 -5.26 0.79 16.41
N ILE A 21 -4.76 0.63 15.19
CA ILE A 21 -4.40 -0.66 14.63
C ILE A 21 -2.87 -0.63 14.50
N LYS A 22 -2.18 -1.25 15.44
CA LYS A 22 -0.82 -1.72 15.18
C LYS A 22 -0.96 -2.84 14.15
N LEU A 23 -1.19 -2.50 12.88
CA LEU A 23 -0.88 -3.44 11.82
C LEU A 23 0.61 -3.76 12.03
N PRO A 24 1.00 -5.04 12.09
CA PRO A 24 2.42 -5.37 12.05
C PRO A 24 3.03 -4.57 10.90
N GLU A 25 4.12 -3.85 11.17
CA GLU A 25 4.82 -3.13 10.10
C GLU A 25 5.05 -4.14 8.99
N PRO A 26 4.46 -3.92 7.79
CA PRO A 26 4.54 -4.92 6.75
C PRO A 26 6.02 -5.11 6.44
N GLU A 27 6.50 -6.34 6.56
CA GLU A 27 7.82 -6.67 6.05
C GLU A 27 7.80 -6.39 4.55
N PHE A 28 8.75 -5.57 4.10
CA PHE A 28 8.89 -5.24 2.69
C PHE A 28 9.95 -6.15 2.07
N CYS A 29 9.56 -6.82 0.99
CA CYS A 29 10.41 -7.68 0.19
C CYS A 29 10.75 -6.97 -1.13
N MET A 30 11.96 -7.23 -1.63
CA MET A 30 12.37 -6.83 -2.98
C MET A 30 12.18 -8.02 -3.92
N TYR A 31 11.29 -7.87 -4.89
CA TYR A 31 11.02 -8.88 -5.90
C TYR A 31 11.71 -8.51 -7.20
N ALA A 32 12.48 -9.45 -7.74
CA ALA A 32 13.05 -9.32 -9.08
C ALA A 32 12.04 -9.81 -10.11
N CYS A 33 11.62 -8.91 -10.99
CA CYS A 33 10.66 -9.16 -12.07
C CYS A 33 11.35 -8.91 -13.41
N GLY A 34 12.15 -9.87 -13.87
CA GLY A 34 13.04 -9.68 -15.01
C GLY A 34 14.12 -8.63 -14.69
N ASP A 35 14.13 -7.52 -15.42
CA ASP A 35 15.11 -6.43 -15.26
C ASP A 35 14.69 -5.36 -14.24
N ILE A 36 13.49 -5.45 -13.66
CA ILE A 36 13.00 -4.49 -12.67
C ILE A 36 12.96 -5.08 -11.26
N VAL A 37 13.19 -4.23 -10.26
CA VAL A 37 13.06 -4.60 -8.84
C VAL A 37 11.87 -3.85 -8.25
N ILE A 38 10.97 -4.59 -7.60
CA ILE A 38 9.73 -4.07 -7.01
C ILE A 38 9.80 -4.23 -5.49
N CYS A 39 9.62 -3.14 -4.77
CA CYS A 39 9.44 -3.16 -3.31
C CYS A 39 7.95 -3.28 -2.99
N ALA A 40 7.55 -4.40 -2.38
CA ALA A 40 6.16 -4.67 -1.97
C ALA A 40 6.12 -5.41 -0.63
N ALA A 41 4.93 -5.56 -0.04
CA ALA A 41 4.78 -6.40 1.14
C ALA A 41 5.21 -7.85 0.82
N CYS A 42 5.92 -8.48 1.74
CA CYS A 42 6.28 -9.89 1.64
C CYS A 42 5.00 -10.75 1.56
N SER A 43 4.90 -11.58 0.53
CA SER A 43 3.75 -12.42 0.22
C SER A 43 4.20 -13.57 -0.67
N ASP A 44 3.81 -14.80 -0.32
CA ASP A 44 4.10 -15.99 -1.12
C ASP A 44 3.34 -15.99 -2.46
N ASP A 45 2.25 -15.22 -2.54
CA ASP A 45 1.42 -15.06 -3.73
C ASP A 45 1.81 -13.84 -4.57
N PHE A 46 2.97 -13.21 -4.31
CA PHE A 46 3.42 -12.07 -5.11
C PHE A 46 3.61 -12.49 -6.57
N LYS A 47 2.95 -11.76 -7.47
CA LYS A 47 3.12 -11.90 -8.91
C LYS A 47 3.69 -10.62 -9.49
N CYS A 48 4.71 -10.78 -10.31
CA CYS A 48 5.23 -9.68 -11.10
C CYS A 48 4.10 -9.09 -11.96
N PRO A 49 3.95 -7.76 -12.03
CA PRO A 49 3.02 -7.15 -12.96
C PRO A 49 3.46 -7.49 -14.37
N ASP A 50 2.55 -8.07 -15.16
CA ASP A 50 2.75 -8.28 -16.58
C ASP A 50 2.79 -6.91 -17.27
N ASN A 51 3.99 -6.34 -17.42
CA ASN A 51 4.22 -5.08 -18.12
C ASN A 51 4.17 -5.25 -19.65
N THR A 52 3.46 -6.26 -20.14
CA THR A 52 3.19 -6.46 -21.56
C THR A 52 2.19 -5.37 -21.99
N ILE A 53 2.73 -4.27 -22.52
CA ILE A 53 1.97 -3.17 -23.11
C ILE A 53 1.34 -3.58 -24.45
#